data_AF-A0A9X2RX82-F1
#
_entry.id   AF-A0A9X2RX82-F1
#
_cell.length_a   1.000
_cell.length_b   1.000
_cell.length_c   1.000
_cell.angle_alpha   90.00
_cell.angle_beta   90.00
_cell.angle_gamma   90.00
#
_symmetry.space_group_name_H-M   'P 1'
#
loop_
_entity.id
_entity.type
_entity.pdbx_description
1 polymer ?
#
loop_
_entity_poly.entity_id
_entity_poly.type
_entity_poly.pdbx_seq_one_letter_code
_entity_poly.pdbx_strand_id
1 'polypeptide(L)'
;MVKEFNRQRLKLPRRIQSGPDKGKVVWGPIAHSRVLQILHNPRYAGAFAYGRHQHKTGVSGKSGPALQPREQWIALFPDAHVGYISFDKYEANQVRLTANAVAHGKDRRHGPAREGPALLQGITMCGLCGRRMTVRYHHRSGGLEPEYVCQAKGIEYGNPICQRVHGAVVDNAVSHLLIKALTPHAITAALAVADELAARADEAEKLRAAGVERAQYQADLARRRYLAVDPDNRLVAGSLEADWNTALRELATARETYENAKSDGAGVLDDAQRARITALAADFPKLWNDPDTPMRERKRLVRLLVTDVTLVRAEQITAHVRLTGGQEHSLTVPVPLASWQIRQTPPDVVAAIDELLDDHTDGQIAKILTERGHVSGTGQPLKPTIVRRIRDQYGLRSHPQRLAEQGMLSLREISRQLGIGLNTVKTWRNRGLLTGRVANDKGEYFYFPPPPDLERPRIGRPPGPRPAPTETPIESAQGGAV
;
A
#
# COMPACT_ATOMS: atom_id res chain seq x y z
N MET A 1 1.64 23.20 9.08
CA MET A 1 1.72 24.42 9.93
C MET A 1 2.94 25.28 9.63
N VAL A 2 4.18 24.85 9.91
CA VAL A 2 5.40 25.68 9.66
C VAL A 2 5.51 26.18 8.22
N LYS A 3 5.33 25.29 7.23
CA LYS A 3 5.33 25.66 5.81
C LYS A 3 4.28 26.73 5.48
N GLU A 4 3.10 26.62 6.07
CA GLU A 4 1.97 27.54 5.82
C GLU A 4 2.21 28.91 6.47
N PHE A 5 2.71 28.95 7.70
CA PHE A 5 3.11 30.20 8.38
C PHE A 5 4.21 30.92 7.60
N ASN A 6 5.18 30.17 7.08
CA ASN A 6 6.24 30.75 6.25
C ASN A 6 5.70 31.26 4.91
N ARG A 7 4.76 30.53 4.27
CA ARG A 7 4.08 30.95 3.04
C ARG A 7 3.32 32.27 3.24
N GLN A 8 2.61 32.40 4.36
CA GLN A 8 1.86 33.60 4.73
C GLN A 8 2.72 34.70 5.38
N ARG A 9 4.04 34.51 5.49
CA ARG A 9 5.00 35.43 6.13
C ARG A 9 4.62 35.82 7.59
N LEU A 10 3.93 34.93 8.30
CA LEU A 10 3.57 35.12 9.70
C LEU A 10 4.79 34.91 10.59
N LYS A 11 5.13 35.94 11.38
CA LYS A 11 6.25 35.93 12.34
C LYS A 11 5.75 35.62 13.74
N LEU A 12 6.57 34.95 14.55
CA LEU A 12 6.30 34.71 15.97
C LEU A 12 7.34 35.40 16.86
N PRO A 13 6.93 35.89 18.04
CA PRO A 13 7.86 36.46 18.99
C PRO A 13 8.68 35.35 19.66
N ARG A 14 10.00 35.54 19.69
CA ARG A 14 10.94 34.73 20.47
C ARG A 14 11.78 35.65 21.35
N ARG A 15 12.01 35.24 22.59
CA ARG A 15 12.92 35.95 23.50
C ARG A 15 14.32 35.37 23.39
N ILE A 16 15.32 36.22 23.13
CA ILE A 16 16.72 35.79 23.01
C ILE A 16 17.22 35.33 24.39
N GLN A 17 17.77 34.12 24.47
CA GLN A 17 18.15 33.47 25.73
C GLN A 17 19.64 33.64 26.10
N SER A 18 20.48 34.03 25.13
CA SER A 18 21.94 34.11 25.28
C SER A 18 22.54 35.19 24.38
N GLY A 19 23.76 35.64 24.70
CA GLY A 19 24.49 36.65 23.92
C GLY A 19 24.13 38.10 24.25
N PRO A 20 24.65 39.07 23.48
CA PRO A 20 24.52 40.50 23.75
C PRO A 20 23.07 41.02 23.79
N ASP A 21 22.17 40.40 23.01
CA ASP A 21 20.76 40.78 22.93
C ASP A 21 19.84 39.96 23.87
N LYS A 22 20.40 39.32 24.89
CA LYS A 22 19.64 38.51 25.85
C LYS A 22 18.48 39.32 26.45
N GLY A 23 17.30 38.70 26.47
CA GLY A 23 16.08 39.27 27.03
C GLY A 23 15.22 40.06 26.03
N LYS A 24 15.76 40.48 24.88
CA LYS A 24 14.98 41.16 23.82
C LYS A 24 14.02 40.19 23.13
N VAL A 25 12.83 40.70 22.79
CA VAL A 25 11.84 39.97 21.98
C VAL A 25 12.07 40.31 20.52
N VAL A 26 12.31 39.28 19.71
CA VAL A 26 12.49 39.42 18.26
C VAL A 26 11.41 38.63 17.52
N TRP A 27 10.94 39.19 16.41
CA TRP A 27 9.92 38.59 15.56
C TRP A 27 10.58 37.92 14.38
N GLY A 28 10.42 36.60 14.26
CA GLY A 28 11.09 35.81 13.23
C GLY A 28 10.24 34.68 12.67
N PRO A 29 10.75 33.97 11.65
CA PRO A 29 10.07 32.80 11.10
C PRO A 29 9.91 31.70 12.16
N ILE A 30 8.84 30.94 12.04
CA ILE A 30 8.52 29.88 13.01
C ILE A 30 9.38 28.64 12.74
N ALA A 31 9.99 28.10 13.79
CA ALA A 31 10.69 26.82 13.75
C ALA A 31 9.77 25.68 14.23
N HIS A 32 9.98 24.47 13.71
CA HIS A 32 9.24 23.28 14.16
C HIS A 32 9.35 23.03 15.67
N SER A 33 10.53 23.22 16.26
CA SER A 33 10.75 23.12 17.71
C SER A 33 9.89 24.09 18.49
N ARG A 34 9.70 25.32 17.99
CA ARG A 34 8.87 26.34 18.62
C ARG A 34 7.38 25.98 18.59
N VAL A 35 6.92 25.35 17.50
CA VAL A 35 5.56 24.80 17.41
C VAL A 35 5.31 23.77 18.49
N LEU A 36 6.20 22.79 18.62
CA LEU A 36 6.05 21.74 19.64
C LEU A 36 6.09 22.32 21.05
N GLN A 37 6.96 23.29 21.34
CA GLN A 37 6.98 23.97 22.64
C GLN A 37 5.64 24.64 22.97
N ILE A 38 5.00 25.29 21.99
CA ILE A 38 3.69 25.92 22.18
C ILE A 38 2.62 24.86 22.42
N LEU A 39 2.57 23.83 21.57
CA LEU A 39 1.56 22.79 21.68
C LEU A 39 1.68 21.95 22.95
N HIS A 40 2.89 21.76 23.49
CA HIS A 40 3.10 21.07 24.76
C HIS A 40 2.86 21.96 25.99
N ASN A 41 2.60 23.26 25.86
CA ASN A 41 2.47 24.17 27.00
C ASN A 41 1.00 24.29 27.47
N PRO A 42 0.65 23.76 28.66
CA PRO A 42 -0.72 23.77 29.18
C PRO A 42 -1.23 25.19 29.51
N ARG A 43 -0.34 26.18 29.62
CA ARG A 43 -0.73 27.58 29.83
C ARG A 43 -1.61 28.13 28.71
N TYR A 44 -1.45 27.65 27.47
CA TYR A 44 -2.34 28.07 26.37
C TYR A 44 -3.74 27.48 26.50
N ALA A 45 -3.94 26.53 27.41
CA ALA A 45 -5.21 25.87 27.68
C ALA A 45 -5.83 26.30 29.02
N GLY A 46 -5.39 27.44 29.57
CA GLY A 46 -5.92 27.98 30.84
C GLY A 46 -5.38 27.31 32.10
N ALA A 47 -4.46 26.34 31.97
CA ALA A 47 -3.97 25.59 33.11
C ALA A 47 -2.65 26.13 33.68
N PHE A 48 -2.58 26.19 35.01
CA PHE A 48 -1.34 26.39 35.75
C PHE A 48 -0.69 25.03 36.00
N ALA A 49 0.58 24.87 35.64
CA ALA A 49 1.31 23.62 35.81
C ALA A 49 2.71 23.86 36.39
N TYR A 50 3.06 23.11 37.44
CA TYR A 50 4.36 23.16 38.11
C TYR A 50 4.97 21.75 38.27
N GLY A 51 6.30 21.66 38.26
CA GLY A 51 7.02 20.38 38.34
C GLY A 51 7.13 19.60 37.02
N ARG A 52 6.85 20.24 35.88
CA ARG A 52 6.91 19.59 34.55
C ARG A 52 8.30 19.10 34.17
N HIS A 53 9.34 19.72 34.70
CA HIS A 53 10.73 19.35 34.47
C HIS A 53 11.41 19.12 35.81
N GLN A 54 12.20 18.05 35.89
CA GLN A 54 13.07 17.76 37.04
C GLN A 54 14.51 17.69 36.55
N HIS A 55 15.45 18.28 37.29
CA HIS A 55 16.87 18.08 37.01
C HIS A 55 17.27 16.68 37.45
N LYS A 56 17.71 15.85 36.49
CA LYS A 56 18.26 14.53 36.76
C LYS A 56 19.72 14.48 36.30
N THR A 57 20.58 13.94 37.16
CA THR A 57 21.99 13.68 36.84
C THR A 57 22.08 12.31 36.18
N GLY A 58 22.50 12.28 34.91
CA GLY A 58 22.71 11.03 34.20
C GLY A 58 23.95 10.27 34.71
N VAL A 59 24.07 8.99 34.33
CA VAL A 59 25.19 8.10 34.70
C VAL A 59 26.56 8.67 34.29
N SER A 60 26.59 9.58 33.31
CA SER A 60 27.80 10.30 32.84
C SER A 60 28.15 11.56 33.64
N GLY A 61 27.45 11.84 34.75
CA GLY A 61 27.65 13.03 35.59
C GLY A 61 27.08 14.33 35.00
N LYS A 62 26.51 14.31 33.80
CA LYS A 62 25.83 15.48 33.20
C LYS A 62 24.41 15.60 33.74
N SER A 63 24.11 16.74 34.37
CA SER A 63 22.77 17.08 34.84
C SER A 63 22.01 17.89 33.79
N GLY A 64 20.74 17.57 33.58
CA GLY A 64 19.88 18.27 32.63
C GLY A 64 18.40 18.18 32.98
N PRO A 65 17.57 19.09 32.45
CA PRO A 65 16.12 19.07 32.66
C PRO A 65 15.48 17.89 31.92
N ALA A 66 14.91 16.95 32.68
CA ALA A 66 14.10 15.84 32.18
C ALA A 66 12.61 16.18 32.32
N LEU A 67 11.86 16.07 31.23
CA LEU A 67 10.40 16.20 31.27
C LEU A 67 9.80 15.06 32.10
N GLN A 68 8.90 15.36 33.02
CA GLN A 68 8.23 14.36 33.85
C GLN A 68 6.90 13.89 33.22
N PRO A 69 6.53 12.61 33.40
CA PRO A 69 5.18 12.12 33.14
C PRO A 69 4.13 12.99 33.84
N ARG A 70 2.93 13.04 33.27
CA ARG A 70 1.85 13.94 33.70
C ARG A 70 1.45 13.70 35.16
N GLU A 71 1.53 12.46 35.60
CA GLU A 71 1.17 11.95 36.92
C GLU A 71 2.18 12.38 37.99
N GLN A 72 3.39 12.78 37.57
CA GLN A 72 4.49 13.21 38.45
C GLN A 72 4.62 14.73 38.53
N TRP A 73 3.67 15.47 37.95
CA TRP A 73 3.67 16.93 38.07
C TRP A 73 3.25 17.31 39.49
N ILE A 74 4.01 18.23 40.11
CA ILE A 74 3.79 18.66 41.49
C ILE A 74 2.44 19.37 41.65
N ALA A 75 2.03 20.15 40.63
CA ALA A 75 0.72 20.77 40.62
C ALA A 75 0.19 20.91 39.18
N LEU A 76 -1.09 20.61 39.00
CA LEU A 76 -1.86 21.05 37.86
C LEU A 76 -3.21 21.59 38.34
N PHE A 77 -3.50 22.83 37.99
CA PHE A 77 -4.81 23.45 38.16
C PHE A 77 -5.35 23.82 36.79
N PRO A 78 -6.32 23.04 36.24
CA PRO A 78 -7.12 23.47 35.11
C PRO A 78 -7.87 24.77 35.43
N ASP A 79 -8.18 25.54 34.39
CA ASP A 79 -8.98 26.79 34.47
C ASP A 79 -8.46 27.85 35.45
N ALA A 80 -7.14 27.87 35.71
CA ALA A 80 -6.48 28.90 36.50
C ALA A 80 -6.54 30.29 35.83
N HIS A 81 -6.68 30.35 34.51
CA HIS A 81 -6.85 31.57 33.73
C HIS A 81 -7.54 31.28 32.39
N VAL A 82 -7.97 32.32 31.66
CA VAL A 82 -8.59 32.16 30.33
C VAL A 82 -7.57 31.58 29.32
N GLY A 83 -7.86 30.39 28.82
CA GLY A 83 -7.08 29.72 27.78
C GLY A 83 -7.47 30.16 26.36
N TYR A 84 -6.56 29.95 25.39
CA TYR A 84 -6.87 30.05 23.96
C TYR A 84 -7.61 28.82 23.43
N ILE A 85 -7.49 27.70 24.14
CA ILE A 85 -8.22 26.44 23.93
C ILE A 85 -8.69 25.92 25.28
N SER A 86 -9.70 25.05 25.30
CA SER A 86 -10.07 24.33 26.51
C SER A 86 -9.00 23.33 26.93
N PHE A 87 -9.00 22.97 28.21
CA PHE A 87 -8.08 21.98 28.75
C PHE A 87 -8.25 20.60 28.09
N ASP A 88 -9.50 20.15 27.88
CA ASP A 88 -9.79 18.89 27.18
C ASP A 88 -9.22 18.85 25.76
N LYS A 89 -9.31 19.98 25.03
CA LYS A 89 -8.75 20.09 23.67
C LYS A 89 -7.23 20.04 23.70
N TYR A 90 -6.59 20.56 24.74
CA TYR A 90 -5.15 20.42 24.95
C TYR A 90 -4.75 18.97 25.21
N GLU A 91 -5.48 18.25 26.07
CA GLU A 91 -5.21 16.84 26.36
C GLU A 91 -5.37 15.97 25.11
N ALA A 92 -6.46 16.17 24.35
CA ALA A 92 -6.64 15.51 23.05
C ALA A 92 -5.48 15.80 22.07
N ASN A 93 -4.93 17.02 22.09
CA ASN A 93 -3.75 17.36 21.30
C ASN A 93 -2.47 16.67 21.82
N GLN A 94 -2.28 16.52 23.13
CA GLN A 94 -1.14 15.79 23.70
C GLN A 94 -1.18 14.30 23.29
N VAL A 95 -2.36 13.68 23.33
CA VAL A 95 -2.56 12.29 22.87
C VAL A 95 -2.16 12.17 21.40
N ARG A 96 -2.63 13.10 20.54
CA ARG A 96 -2.25 13.13 19.11
C ARG A 96 -0.75 13.32 18.89
N LEU A 97 -0.11 14.22 19.64
CA LEU A 97 1.33 14.45 19.54
C LEU A 97 2.13 13.21 19.96
N THR A 98 1.71 12.56 21.04
CA THR A 98 2.34 11.32 21.52
C THR A 98 2.19 10.20 20.50
N ALA A 99 0.98 9.99 19.97
CA ALA A 99 0.72 9.04 18.90
C ALA A 99 1.56 9.32 17.63
N ASN A 100 1.84 10.59 17.33
CA ASN A 100 2.72 10.97 16.21
C ASN A 100 4.21 10.78 16.54
N ALA A 101 4.63 10.94 17.79
CA ALA A 101 6.02 10.80 18.22
C ALA A 101 6.50 9.32 18.17
N VAL A 102 5.59 8.37 18.41
CA VAL A 102 5.81 6.92 18.25
C VAL A 102 6.30 6.57 16.82
N ALA A 103 6.07 7.43 15.83
CA ALA A 103 6.60 7.29 14.47
C ALA A 103 8.14 7.32 14.37
N HIS A 104 8.83 7.93 15.34
CA HIS A 104 10.28 8.14 15.35
C HIS A 104 11.04 7.22 16.33
N GLY A 105 10.33 6.40 17.12
CA GLY A 105 10.90 5.42 18.02
C GLY A 105 11.19 4.05 17.37
N LYS A 106 11.80 3.13 18.13
CA LYS A 106 12.01 1.73 17.71
C LYS A 106 10.68 0.99 17.49
N ASP A 107 9.65 1.34 18.27
CA ASP A 107 8.31 0.78 18.14
C ASP A 107 7.41 1.68 17.29
N ARG A 108 7.52 1.59 15.96
CA ARG A 108 6.75 2.40 14.99
C ARG A 108 5.26 1.99 14.88
N ARG A 109 4.60 1.63 15.98
CA ARG A 109 3.20 1.13 15.98
C ARG A 109 2.24 2.11 15.31
N HIS A 110 2.44 3.40 15.55
CA HIS A 110 1.57 4.46 15.08
C HIS A 110 2.42 5.65 14.65
N GLY A 111 2.23 6.10 13.41
CA GLY A 111 2.81 7.34 12.91
C GLY A 111 1.82 8.03 11.99
N PRO A 112 1.94 9.33 11.69
CA PRO A 112 0.91 10.05 10.95
C PRO A 112 0.61 9.40 9.60
N ALA A 113 -0.66 9.35 9.21
CA ALA A 113 -1.08 8.92 7.89
C ALA A 113 -0.54 9.93 6.85
N ARG A 114 0.49 9.54 6.10
CA ARG A 114 1.14 10.38 5.08
C ARG A 114 0.53 10.13 3.71
N GLU A 115 0.76 11.06 2.78
CA GLU A 115 0.13 11.12 1.45
C GLU A 115 0.55 10.02 0.46
N GLY A 116 1.62 9.26 0.74
CA GLY A 116 2.09 8.21 -0.17
C GLY A 116 1.07 7.08 -0.38
N PRO A 117 1.16 6.29 -1.46
CA PRO A 117 0.15 5.30 -1.86
C PRO A 117 0.05 4.05 -0.97
N ALA A 118 1.02 3.81 -0.07
CA ALA A 118 1.05 2.61 0.79
C ALA A 118 -0.06 2.63 1.85
N LEU A 119 -1.13 1.88 1.61
CA LEU A 119 -2.32 1.86 2.47
C LEU A 119 -2.01 1.35 3.89
N LEU A 120 -1.24 0.26 3.96
CA LEU A 120 -0.94 -0.46 5.20
C LEU A 120 0.32 0.06 5.91
N GLN A 121 0.79 1.25 5.52
CA GLN A 121 1.97 1.87 6.09
C GLN A 121 1.85 2.00 7.62
N GLY A 122 2.74 1.31 8.33
CA GLY A 122 2.87 1.34 9.80
C GLY A 122 2.15 0.22 10.52
N ILE A 123 1.26 -0.52 9.86
CA ILE A 123 0.51 -1.64 10.44
C ILE A 123 0.89 -3.00 9.83
N THR A 124 1.77 -3.01 8.82
CA THR A 124 2.26 -4.24 8.21
C THR A 124 3.37 -4.92 9.02
N MET A 125 3.19 -6.22 9.27
CA MET A 125 4.10 -7.12 9.99
C MET A 125 4.64 -8.21 9.05
N CYS A 126 5.88 -8.62 9.27
CA CYS A 126 6.49 -9.74 8.58
C CYS A 126 6.10 -11.05 9.28
N GLY A 127 5.36 -11.92 8.62
CA GLY A 127 4.97 -13.22 9.17
C GLY A 127 6.11 -14.23 9.32
N LEU A 128 7.29 -13.96 8.75
CA LEU A 128 8.47 -14.82 8.91
C LEU A 128 9.30 -14.50 10.17
N CYS A 129 9.33 -13.24 10.61
CA CYS A 129 10.19 -12.83 11.74
C CYS A 129 9.48 -11.97 12.78
N GLY A 130 8.18 -11.71 12.63
CA GLY A 130 7.37 -10.91 13.55
C GLY A 130 7.73 -9.43 13.61
N ARG A 131 8.62 -8.92 12.74
CA ARG A 131 9.04 -7.52 12.75
C ARG A 131 8.20 -6.68 11.79
N ARG A 132 8.04 -5.38 12.11
CA ARG A 132 7.38 -4.43 11.22
C ARG A 132 8.09 -4.28 9.89
N MET A 133 7.30 -4.15 8.83
CA MET A 133 7.79 -3.89 7.49
C MET A 133 7.90 -2.38 7.23
N THR A 134 8.91 -1.98 6.45
CA THR A 134 9.07 -0.61 5.98
C THR A 134 8.55 -0.48 4.56
N VAL A 135 8.21 0.74 4.14
CA VAL A 135 7.74 1.01 2.78
C VAL A 135 8.90 1.53 1.94
N ARG A 136 9.08 0.96 0.75
CA ARG A 136 9.83 1.55 -0.37
C ARG A 136 8.84 1.96 -1.45
N TYR A 137 9.17 3.00 -2.20
CA TYR A 137 8.35 3.45 -3.31
C TYR A 137 9.11 3.28 -4.62
N HIS A 138 8.41 2.80 -5.63
CA HIS A 138 8.94 2.60 -6.98
C HIS A 138 8.07 3.37 -7.96
N HIS A 139 8.69 4.09 -8.90
CA HIS A 139 7.94 4.71 -9.98
C HIS A 139 7.79 3.71 -11.12
N ARG A 140 6.56 3.43 -11.52
CA ARG A 140 6.23 2.53 -12.64
C ARG A 140 5.29 3.24 -13.62
N SER A 141 4.97 2.59 -14.74
CA SER A 141 4.14 3.16 -15.81
C SER A 141 2.77 3.66 -15.33
N GLY A 142 2.25 3.10 -14.23
CA GLY A 142 0.97 3.49 -13.60
C GLY A 142 1.11 4.46 -12.41
N GLY A 143 2.31 5.00 -12.15
CA GLY A 143 2.56 5.95 -11.06
C GLY A 143 3.43 5.38 -9.94
N LEU A 144 3.31 5.99 -8.76
CA LEU A 144 4.07 5.60 -7.57
C LEU A 144 3.44 4.34 -6.94
N GLU A 145 4.19 3.26 -6.86
CA GLU A 145 3.75 2.01 -6.26
C GLU A 145 4.52 1.70 -4.96
N PRO A 146 3.84 1.21 -3.91
CA PRO A 146 4.49 0.81 -2.67
C PRO A 146 5.03 -0.63 -2.72
N GLU A 147 6.15 -0.86 -2.06
CA GLU A 147 6.69 -2.18 -1.74
C GLU A 147 6.92 -2.28 -0.23
N TYR A 148 6.33 -3.29 0.41
CA TYR A 148 6.56 -3.59 1.81
C TYR A 148 7.83 -4.45 1.92
N VAL A 149 8.81 -3.97 2.68
CA VAL A 149 10.12 -4.59 2.83
C VAL A 149 10.43 -4.85 4.30
N CYS A 150 10.65 -6.12 4.63
CA CYS A 150 11.15 -6.53 5.93
C CYS A 150 12.70 -6.49 5.93
N GLN A 151 13.26 -5.35 6.33
CA GLN A 151 14.71 -5.10 6.37
C GLN A 151 15.24 -4.77 7.78
N ALA A 152 14.43 -4.95 8.83
CA ALA A 152 14.81 -4.58 10.19
C ALA A 152 16.10 -5.27 10.65
N LYS A 153 16.25 -6.59 10.42
CA LYS A 153 17.50 -7.32 10.72
C LYS A 153 18.67 -6.86 9.85
N GLY A 154 18.43 -6.43 8.62
CA GLY A 154 19.47 -5.87 7.75
C GLY A 154 20.00 -4.52 8.23
N ILE A 155 19.11 -3.68 8.77
CA ILE A 155 19.48 -2.38 9.36
C ILE A 155 20.24 -2.59 10.69
N GLU A 156 19.81 -3.52 11.53
CA GLU A 156 20.41 -3.73 12.86
C GLU A 156 21.68 -4.58 12.83
N TYR A 157 21.75 -5.59 11.97
CA TYR A 157 22.79 -6.63 12.01
C TYR A 157 23.45 -6.90 10.65
N GLY A 158 23.09 -6.19 9.58
CA GLY A 158 23.67 -6.41 8.25
C GLY A 158 23.15 -7.64 7.50
N ASN A 159 22.11 -8.31 8.00
CA ASN A 159 21.52 -9.48 7.35
C ASN A 159 20.87 -9.14 5.98
N PRO A 160 20.73 -10.15 5.08
CA PRO A 160 19.88 -10.02 3.90
C PRO A 160 18.44 -9.64 4.24
N ILE A 161 17.75 -9.01 3.28
CA ILE A 161 16.33 -8.67 3.40
C ILE A 161 15.52 -9.95 3.60
N CYS A 162 14.68 -9.97 4.63
CA CYS A 162 13.91 -11.14 5.02
C CYS A 162 12.79 -11.45 3.99
N GLN A 163 12.01 -10.44 3.59
CA GLN A 163 11.06 -10.57 2.50
C GLN A 163 10.69 -9.20 1.92
N ARG A 164 10.21 -9.23 0.67
CA ARG A 164 9.67 -8.09 -0.08
C ARG A 164 8.31 -8.47 -0.63
N VAL A 165 7.33 -7.57 -0.51
CA VAL A 165 5.96 -7.79 -0.95
C VAL A 165 5.48 -6.58 -1.73
N HIS A 166 4.93 -6.79 -2.93
CA HIS A 166 4.33 -5.72 -3.72
C HIS A 166 3.07 -5.20 -3.03
N GLY A 167 3.12 -3.93 -2.63
CA GLY A 167 2.08 -3.34 -1.79
C GLY A 167 0.77 -3.12 -2.53
N ALA A 168 0.79 -2.75 -3.81
CA ALA A 168 -0.43 -2.48 -4.58
C ALA A 168 -1.43 -3.67 -4.57
N VAL A 169 -0.92 -4.89 -4.70
CA VAL A 169 -1.74 -6.10 -4.75
C VAL A 169 -2.36 -6.45 -3.39
N VAL A 170 -1.59 -6.29 -2.32
CA VAL A 170 -2.07 -6.52 -0.95
C VAL A 170 -3.02 -5.41 -0.48
N ASP A 171 -2.68 -4.16 -0.77
CA ASP A 171 -3.48 -2.98 -0.43
C ASP A 171 -4.87 -3.08 -1.09
N ASN A 172 -4.94 -3.57 -2.34
CA ASN A 172 -6.19 -3.80 -3.04
C ASN A 172 -7.01 -4.94 -2.39
N ALA A 173 -6.39 -6.07 -2.08
CA ALA A 173 -7.06 -7.18 -1.42
C ALA A 173 -7.66 -6.78 -0.05
N VAL A 174 -6.91 -6.00 0.75
CA VAL A 174 -7.39 -5.48 2.04
C VAL A 174 -8.49 -4.43 1.83
N SER A 175 -8.38 -3.57 0.81
CA SER A 175 -9.43 -2.61 0.46
C SER A 175 -10.76 -3.32 0.16
N HIS A 176 -10.72 -4.38 -0.65
CA HIS A 176 -11.90 -5.20 -0.95
C HIS A 176 -12.48 -5.87 0.30
N LEU A 177 -11.63 -6.38 1.20
CA LEU A 177 -12.08 -6.94 2.48
C LEU A 177 -12.84 -5.88 3.30
N LEU A 178 -12.30 -4.67 3.43
CA LEU A 178 -12.93 -3.60 4.21
C LEU A 178 -14.27 -3.16 3.60
N ILE A 179 -14.35 -3.01 2.28
CA ILE A 179 -15.61 -2.69 1.59
C ILE A 179 -16.65 -3.80 1.83
N LYS A 180 -16.25 -5.07 1.80
CA LYS A 180 -17.15 -6.20 2.02
C LYS A 180 -17.58 -6.33 3.49
N ALA A 181 -16.72 -5.95 4.44
CA ALA A 181 -17.00 -6.06 5.87
C ALA A 181 -17.91 -4.93 6.38
N LEU A 182 -17.74 -3.70 5.87
CA LEU A 182 -18.50 -2.52 6.28
C LEU A 182 -19.83 -2.39 5.52
N THR A 183 -20.75 -3.30 5.81
CA THR A 183 -22.13 -3.23 5.29
C THR A 183 -23.09 -2.62 6.31
N PRO A 184 -24.17 -1.94 5.88
CA PRO A 184 -25.18 -1.42 6.79
C PRO A 184 -25.71 -2.47 7.77
N HIS A 185 -25.98 -3.69 7.28
CA HIS A 185 -26.44 -4.81 8.11
C HIS A 185 -25.41 -5.25 9.16
N ALA A 186 -24.12 -5.30 8.80
CA ALA A 186 -23.06 -5.60 9.75
C ALA A 186 -22.95 -4.51 10.85
N ILE A 187 -23.15 -3.24 10.47
CA ILE A 187 -23.17 -2.13 11.43
C ILE A 187 -24.39 -2.22 12.35
N THR A 188 -25.58 -2.51 11.81
CA THR A 188 -26.79 -2.70 12.63
C THR A 188 -26.61 -3.82 13.67
N ALA A 189 -26.03 -4.95 13.25
CA ALA A 189 -25.72 -6.05 14.17
C ALA A 189 -24.69 -5.63 15.23
N ALA A 190 -23.64 -4.90 14.85
CA ALA A 190 -22.64 -4.40 15.79
C ALA A 190 -23.22 -3.39 16.80
N LEU A 191 -24.15 -2.52 16.37
CA LEU A 191 -24.84 -1.59 17.25
C LEU A 191 -25.73 -2.31 18.26
N ALA A 192 -26.41 -3.39 17.87
CA ALA A 192 -27.21 -4.20 18.80
C ALA A 192 -26.34 -4.88 19.87
N VAL A 193 -25.16 -5.38 19.50
CA VAL A 193 -24.18 -5.90 20.48
C VAL A 193 -23.68 -4.79 21.40
N ALA A 194 -23.42 -3.59 20.87
CA ALA A 194 -23.04 -2.43 21.67
C ALA A 194 -24.14 -2.04 22.68
N ASP A 195 -25.42 -2.19 22.32
CA ASP A 195 -26.56 -1.94 23.23
C ASP A 195 -26.60 -2.95 24.37
N GLU A 196 -26.37 -4.22 24.08
CA GLU A 196 -26.29 -5.24 25.13
C GLU A 196 -25.12 -4.99 26.07
N LEU A 197 -23.96 -4.59 25.54
CA LEU A 197 -22.80 -4.25 26.35
C LEU A 197 -23.04 -2.99 27.20
N ALA A 198 -23.72 -1.98 26.65
CA ALA A 198 -24.10 -0.77 27.39
C ALA A 198 -25.09 -1.11 28.51
N ALA A 199 -26.11 -1.93 28.25
CA ALA A 199 -27.07 -2.36 29.27
C ALA A 199 -26.38 -3.12 30.42
N ARG A 200 -25.45 -4.02 30.11
CA ARG A 200 -24.64 -4.72 31.12
C ARG A 200 -23.73 -3.76 31.90
N ALA A 201 -23.20 -2.73 31.25
CA ALA A 201 -22.39 -1.71 31.91
C ALA A 201 -23.23 -0.86 32.87
N ASP A 202 -24.45 -0.48 32.49
CA ASP A 202 -25.41 0.25 33.33
C ASP A 202 -25.82 -0.58 34.55
N GLU A 203 -26.07 -1.88 34.38
CA GLU A 203 -26.32 -2.80 35.49
C GLU A 203 -25.13 -2.87 36.45
N ALA A 204 -23.91 -2.98 35.91
CA ALA A 204 -22.69 -2.98 36.71
C ALA A 204 -22.46 -1.63 37.43
N GLU A 205 -22.79 -0.50 36.80
CA GLU A 205 -22.74 0.82 37.43
C GLU A 205 -23.72 0.90 38.61
N LYS A 206 -24.99 0.49 38.43
CA LYS A 206 -25.99 0.45 39.50
C LYS A 206 -25.52 -0.41 40.68
N LEU A 207 -24.92 -1.57 40.42
CA LEU A 207 -24.37 -2.44 41.46
C LEU A 207 -23.22 -1.77 42.22
N ARG A 208 -22.30 -1.08 41.53
CA ARG A 208 -21.21 -0.34 42.17
C ARG A 208 -21.73 0.85 43.00
N ALA A 209 -22.69 1.61 42.46
CA ALA A 209 -23.33 2.71 43.16
C ALA A 209 -24.01 2.25 44.46
N ALA A 210 -24.79 1.15 44.41
CA ALA A 210 -25.40 0.57 45.60
C ALA A 210 -24.36 0.07 46.61
N GLY A 211 -23.20 -0.41 46.15
CA GLY A 211 -22.05 -0.76 46.99
C GLY A 211 -21.50 0.44 47.77
N VAL A 212 -21.37 1.60 47.11
CA VAL A 212 -20.95 2.87 47.75
C VAL A 212 -21.98 3.31 48.80
N GLU A 213 -23.27 3.27 48.48
CA GLU A 213 -24.34 3.63 49.42
C GLU A 213 -24.33 2.74 50.67
N ARG A 214 -24.16 1.42 50.48
CA ARG A 214 -24.07 0.47 51.59
C ARG A 214 -22.86 0.75 52.49
N ALA A 215 -21.69 0.97 51.90
CA ALA A 215 -20.48 1.30 52.65
C ALA A 215 -20.64 2.63 53.41
N GLN A 216 -21.32 3.61 52.81
CA GLN A 216 -21.61 4.89 53.46
C GLN A 216 -22.53 4.72 54.66
N TYR A 217 -23.60 3.94 54.51
CA TYR A 217 -24.49 3.63 55.62
C TYR A 217 -23.76 2.94 56.79
N GLN A 218 -22.86 1.99 56.50
CA GLN A 218 -22.08 1.31 57.54
C GLN A 218 -21.12 2.26 58.25
N ALA A 219 -20.43 3.14 57.51
CA ALA A 219 -19.57 4.17 58.10
C ALA A 219 -20.37 5.13 59.01
N ASP A 220 -21.57 5.54 58.58
CA ASP A 220 -22.44 6.42 59.37
C ASP A 220 -23.03 5.73 60.61
N LEU A 221 -23.31 4.42 60.52
CA LEU A 221 -23.75 3.61 61.66
C LEU A 221 -22.61 3.43 62.67
N ALA A 222 -21.42 3.07 62.22
CA ALA A 222 -20.23 2.92 63.07
C ALA A 222 -19.87 4.24 63.76
N ARG A 223 -19.95 5.37 63.04
CA ARG A 223 -19.79 6.72 63.61
C ARG A 223 -20.79 6.98 64.73
N ARG A 224 -22.08 6.70 64.51
CA ARG A 224 -23.12 6.91 65.53
C ARG A 224 -22.90 6.07 66.78
N ARG A 225 -22.46 4.82 66.62
CA ARG A 225 -22.11 3.94 67.75
C ARG A 225 -20.92 4.49 68.54
N TYR A 226 -19.86 4.92 67.85
CA TYR A 226 -18.70 5.54 68.49
C TYR A 226 -19.06 6.81 69.26
N LEU A 227 -19.86 7.71 68.66
CA LEU A 227 -20.25 8.97 69.32
C LEU A 227 -21.21 8.78 70.50
N ALA A 228 -21.88 7.62 70.61
CA ALA A 228 -22.80 7.31 71.69
C ALA A 228 -22.15 6.60 72.89
N VAL A 229 -20.87 6.21 72.80
CA VAL A 229 -20.17 5.52 73.90
C VAL A 229 -19.82 6.50 75.02
N ASP A 230 -19.97 6.06 76.26
CA ASP A 230 -19.50 6.82 77.42
C ASP A 230 -17.96 6.93 77.41
N PRO A 231 -17.38 8.13 77.57
CA PRO A 231 -15.92 8.33 77.63
C PRO A 231 -15.19 7.46 78.66
N ASP A 232 -15.84 7.07 79.75
CA ASP A 232 -15.24 6.23 80.80
C ASP A 232 -15.03 4.77 80.32
N ASN A 233 -15.73 4.33 79.28
CA ASN A 233 -15.60 3.00 78.69
C ASN A 233 -14.51 2.94 77.60
N ARG A 234 -13.28 3.30 77.98
CA ARG A 234 -12.14 3.50 77.06
C ARG A 234 -11.85 2.31 76.13
N LEU A 235 -11.97 1.07 76.61
CA LEU A 235 -11.73 -0.12 75.79
C LEU A 235 -12.78 -0.29 74.68
N VAL A 236 -14.05 -0.01 75.01
CA VAL A 236 -15.17 -0.09 74.05
C VAL A 236 -15.09 1.06 73.04
N ALA A 237 -14.70 2.26 73.48
CA ALA A 237 -14.45 3.39 72.59
C ALA A 237 -13.33 3.07 71.58
N GLY A 238 -12.23 2.46 72.02
CA GLY A 238 -11.12 2.06 71.15
C GLY A 238 -11.51 1.01 70.10
N SER A 239 -12.36 0.03 70.46
CA SER A 239 -12.87 -0.94 69.48
C SER A 239 -13.82 -0.30 68.47
N LEU A 240 -14.75 0.56 68.92
CA LEU A 240 -15.70 1.25 68.04
C LEU A 240 -15.01 2.26 67.11
N GLU A 241 -13.92 2.89 67.57
CA GLU A 241 -13.07 3.72 66.73
C GLU A 241 -12.37 2.90 65.63
N ALA A 242 -11.83 1.72 65.97
CA ALA A 242 -11.22 0.82 65.00
C ALA A 242 -12.23 0.32 63.96
N ASP A 243 -13.45 -0.01 64.39
CA ASP A 243 -14.55 -0.41 63.52
C ASP A 243 -14.97 0.73 62.59
N TRP A 244 -15.10 1.96 63.11
CA TRP A 244 -15.41 3.14 62.29
C TRP A 244 -14.31 3.44 61.28
N ASN A 245 -13.04 3.40 61.69
CA ASN A 245 -11.90 3.55 60.79
C ASN A 245 -11.88 2.48 59.69
N THR A 246 -12.29 1.25 60.00
CA THR A 246 -12.39 0.16 59.01
C THR A 246 -13.51 0.45 58.00
N ALA A 247 -14.70 0.83 58.47
CA ALA A 247 -15.81 1.22 57.59
C ALA A 247 -15.48 2.44 56.71
N LEU A 248 -14.70 3.39 57.22
CA LEU A 248 -14.23 4.55 56.43
C LEU A 248 -13.25 4.14 55.31
N ARG A 249 -12.36 3.18 55.56
CA ARG A 249 -11.46 2.64 54.53
C ARG A 249 -12.25 1.89 53.46
N GLU A 250 -13.21 1.07 53.86
CA GLU A 250 -14.09 0.34 52.93
C GLU A 250 -14.91 1.31 52.06
N LEU A 251 -15.44 2.39 52.64
CA LEU A 251 -16.11 3.46 51.88
C LEU A 251 -15.16 4.15 50.90
N ALA A 252 -13.92 4.44 51.31
CA ALA A 252 -12.93 5.04 50.43
C ALA A 252 -12.60 4.12 49.25
N THR A 253 -12.37 2.83 49.49
CA THR A 253 -12.14 1.84 48.43
C THR A 253 -13.35 1.69 47.51
N ALA A 254 -14.57 1.63 48.05
CA ALA A 254 -15.78 1.55 47.24
C ALA A 254 -15.93 2.78 46.31
N ARG A 255 -15.68 3.99 46.84
CA ARG A 255 -15.71 5.22 46.05
C ARG A 255 -14.64 5.25 44.98
N GLU A 256 -13.41 4.87 45.31
CA GLU A 256 -12.31 4.81 44.35
C GLU A 256 -12.61 3.83 43.21
N THR A 257 -13.12 2.63 43.52
CA THR A 257 -13.50 1.65 42.49
C THR A 257 -14.63 2.15 41.59
N TYR A 258 -15.60 2.89 42.15
CA TYR A 258 -16.69 3.50 41.39
C TYR A 258 -16.18 4.60 40.46
N GLU A 259 -15.38 5.54 40.97
CA GLU A 259 -14.83 6.64 40.16
C GLU A 259 -13.89 6.14 39.06
N ASN A 260 -13.04 5.15 39.34
CA ASN A 260 -12.18 4.53 38.33
C ASN A 260 -13.03 3.86 37.22
N ALA A 261 -14.03 3.08 37.59
CA ALA A 261 -14.91 2.42 36.62
C ALA A 261 -15.75 3.43 35.81
N LYS A 262 -16.16 4.54 36.42
CA LYS A 262 -16.90 5.63 35.76
C LYS A 262 -16.02 6.39 34.78
N SER A 263 -14.75 6.58 35.11
CA SER A 263 -13.75 7.21 34.25
C SER A 263 -13.45 6.38 33.00
N ASP A 264 -13.52 5.04 33.12
CA ASP A 264 -13.30 4.09 32.03
C ASP A 264 -14.56 3.83 31.17
N GLY A 265 -15.72 4.33 31.59
CA GLY A 265 -16.99 4.17 30.90
C GLY A 265 -17.02 4.89 29.55
N ALA A 266 -17.07 4.13 28.45
CA ALA A 266 -17.33 4.69 27.13
C ALA A 266 -18.79 5.19 27.08
N GLY A 267 -18.99 6.46 26.72
CA GLY A 267 -20.31 7.07 26.64
C GLY A 267 -21.27 6.32 25.69
N VAL A 268 -22.54 6.24 26.10
CA VAL A 268 -23.61 5.63 25.30
C VAL A 268 -23.84 6.44 24.02
N LEU A 269 -23.94 5.75 22.88
CA LEU A 269 -24.23 6.39 21.59
C LEU A 269 -25.69 6.85 21.54
N ASP A 270 -25.91 8.12 21.23
CA ASP A 270 -27.25 8.66 21.00
C ASP A 270 -27.83 8.21 19.63
N ASP A 271 -29.14 8.31 19.47
CA ASP A 271 -29.84 7.87 18.23
C ASP A 271 -29.38 8.64 16.99
N ALA A 272 -29.02 9.92 17.14
CA ALA A 272 -28.52 10.72 16.04
C ALA A 272 -27.11 10.29 15.61
N GLN A 273 -26.25 9.88 16.55
CA GLN A 273 -24.94 9.30 16.33
C GLN A 273 -25.08 7.95 15.63
N ARG A 274 -26.02 7.10 16.05
CA ARG A 274 -26.31 5.82 15.40
C ARG A 274 -26.76 6.00 13.96
N ALA A 275 -27.71 6.90 13.72
CA ALA A 275 -28.17 7.21 12.37
C ALA A 275 -27.02 7.69 11.48
N ARG A 276 -26.14 8.55 12.00
CA ARG A 276 -24.93 9.00 11.28
C ARG A 276 -23.96 7.85 10.98
N ILE A 277 -23.71 6.95 11.93
CA ILE A 277 -22.81 5.80 11.73
C ILE A 277 -23.36 4.88 10.64
N THR A 278 -24.66 4.57 10.68
CA THR A 278 -25.32 3.74 9.66
C THR A 278 -25.28 4.37 8.28
N ALA A 279 -25.53 5.69 8.18
CA ALA A 279 -25.41 6.42 6.92
C ALA A 279 -23.98 6.39 6.35
N LEU A 280 -22.98 6.61 7.21
CA LEU A 280 -21.56 6.53 6.82
C LEU A 280 -21.17 5.13 6.33
N ALA A 281 -21.78 4.07 6.88
CA ALA A 281 -21.58 2.70 6.42
C ALA A 281 -22.04 2.50 4.98
N ALA A 282 -23.23 3.02 4.65
CA ALA A 282 -23.81 2.93 3.31
C ALA A 282 -22.97 3.69 2.28
N ASP A 283 -22.43 4.84 2.67
CA ASP A 283 -21.59 5.69 1.81
C ASP A 283 -20.12 5.25 1.76
N PHE A 284 -19.68 4.32 2.63
CA PHE A 284 -18.27 3.92 2.73
C PHE A 284 -17.69 3.43 1.40
N PRO A 285 -18.34 2.53 0.62
CA PRO A 285 -17.78 2.09 -0.66
C PRO A 285 -17.63 3.23 -1.67
N LYS A 286 -18.56 4.19 -1.66
CA LYS A 286 -18.52 5.37 -2.53
C LYS A 286 -17.36 6.28 -2.15
N LEU A 287 -17.24 6.62 -0.86
CA LEU A 287 -16.13 7.43 -0.34
C LEU A 287 -14.77 6.75 -0.58
N TRP A 288 -14.69 5.43 -0.37
CA TRP A 288 -13.45 4.68 -0.51
C TRP A 288 -12.91 4.71 -1.94
N ASN A 289 -13.80 4.50 -2.92
CA ASN A 289 -13.46 4.43 -4.34
C ASN A 289 -13.37 5.80 -5.03
N ASP A 290 -13.80 6.88 -4.36
CA ASP A 290 -13.72 8.24 -4.89
C ASP A 290 -12.26 8.66 -5.16
N PRO A 291 -11.88 8.99 -6.42
CA PRO A 291 -10.53 9.45 -6.76
C PRO A 291 -10.09 10.69 -5.97
N ASP A 292 -11.02 11.55 -5.58
CA ASP A 292 -10.74 12.79 -4.86
C ASP A 292 -10.48 12.55 -3.37
N THR A 293 -10.78 11.36 -2.84
CA THR A 293 -10.46 10.99 -1.46
C THR A 293 -8.95 10.84 -1.29
N PRO A 294 -8.29 11.73 -0.50
CA PRO A 294 -6.85 11.69 -0.36
C PRO A 294 -6.39 10.41 0.35
N MET A 295 -5.27 9.84 -0.09
CA MET A 295 -4.73 8.60 0.49
C MET A 295 -4.47 8.70 2.00
N ARG A 296 -4.17 9.90 2.52
CA ARG A 296 -4.04 10.12 3.97
C ARG A 296 -5.33 9.79 4.74
N GLU A 297 -6.50 10.05 4.15
CA GLU A 297 -7.80 9.78 4.80
C GLU A 297 -8.11 8.28 4.73
N ARG A 298 -7.87 7.62 3.59
CA ARG A 298 -7.99 6.15 3.47
C ARG A 298 -7.16 5.41 4.52
N LYS A 299 -5.91 5.84 4.75
CA LYS A 299 -5.05 5.27 5.80
C LYS A 299 -5.56 5.51 7.21
N ARG A 300 -6.18 6.68 7.47
CA ARG A 300 -6.79 6.96 8.78
C ARG A 300 -7.95 6.01 9.02
N LEU A 301 -8.81 5.83 8.03
CA LEU A 301 -9.94 4.90 8.09
C LEU A 301 -9.44 3.46 8.35
N VAL A 302 -8.45 2.98 7.59
CA VAL A 302 -7.88 1.63 7.80
C VAL A 302 -7.38 1.45 9.22
N ARG A 303 -6.73 2.44 9.82
CA ARG A 303 -6.18 2.32 11.17
C ARG A 303 -7.23 2.36 12.28
N LEU A 304 -8.45 2.79 11.99
CA LEU A 304 -9.57 2.62 12.90
C LEU A 304 -10.10 1.18 12.87
N LEU A 305 -10.00 0.53 11.72
CA LEU A 305 -10.64 -0.75 11.43
C LEU A 305 -9.69 -1.95 11.54
N VAL A 306 -8.39 -1.73 11.32
CA VAL A 306 -7.36 -2.76 11.21
C VAL A 306 -6.27 -2.48 12.23
N THR A 307 -6.03 -3.46 13.10
CA THR A 307 -4.98 -3.43 14.11
C THR A 307 -3.61 -3.67 13.48
N ASP A 308 -3.48 -4.77 12.72
CA ASP A 308 -2.27 -5.14 12.02
C ASP A 308 -2.55 -6.04 10.82
N VAL A 309 -1.60 -6.08 9.89
CA VAL A 309 -1.63 -7.00 8.74
C VAL A 309 -0.32 -7.76 8.67
N THR A 310 -0.36 -9.07 8.87
CA THR A 310 0.80 -9.95 8.82
C THR A 310 0.95 -10.57 7.43
N LEU A 311 2.09 -10.34 6.78
CA LEU A 311 2.36 -10.79 5.41
C LEU A 311 3.37 -11.93 5.38
N VAL A 312 3.05 -12.96 4.60
CA VAL A 312 3.95 -14.07 4.25
C VAL A 312 3.98 -14.19 2.74
N ARG A 313 5.16 -14.09 2.14
CA ARG A 313 5.36 -14.35 0.71
C ARG A 313 6.04 -15.70 0.51
N ALA A 314 5.33 -16.62 -0.12
CA ALA A 314 5.83 -17.88 -0.64
C ALA A 314 5.51 -17.95 -2.15
N GLU A 315 4.92 -19.06 -2.63
CA GLU A 315 4.36 -19.16 -3.99
C GLU A 315 3.23 -18.13 -4.22
N GLN A 316 2.46 -17.87 -3.15
CA GLN A 316 1.44 -16.83 -3.09
C GLN A 316 1.74 -15.89 -1.90
N ILE A 317 1.09 -14.74 -1.89
CA ILE A 317 1.15 -13.78 -0.78
C ILE A 317 -0.04 -14.04 0.12
N THR A 318 0.22 -14.47 1.35
CA THR A 318 -0.81 -14.58 2.40
C THR A 318 -0.78 -13.33 3.25
N ALA A 319 -1.95 -12.71 3.44
CA ALA A 319 -2.15 -11.56 4.30
C ALA A 319 -3.16 -11.90 5.40
N HIS A 320 -2.69 -12.00 6.64
CA HIS A 320 -3.54 -12.13 7.83
C HIS A 320 -3.89 -10.73 8.33
N VAL A 321 -5.16 -10.36 8.23
CA VAL A 321 -5.69 -9.06 8.63
C VAL A 321 -6.41 -9.21 9.96
N ARG A 322 -5.96 -8.49 10.97
CA ARG A 322 -6.62 -8.43 12.28
C ARG A 322 -7.41 -7.13 12.41
N LEU A 323 -8.72 -7.25 12.56
CA LEU A 323 -9.60 -6.10 12.76
C LEU A 323 -9.54 -5.59 14.20
N THR A 324 -9.89 -4.31 14.37
CA THR A 324 -10.15 -3.72 15.69
C THR A 324 -11.35 -4.42 16.30
N GLY A 325 -11.13 -5.20 17.35
CA GLY A 325 -12.12 -6.14 17.91
C GLY A 325 -11.66 -7.61 17.92
N GLY A 326 -10.50 -7.90 17.32
CA GLY A 326 -9.84 -9.21 17.43
C GLY A 326 -10.24 -10.23 16.37
N GLN A 327 -11.20 -9.92 15.50
CA GLN A 327 -11.54 -10.78 14.36
C GLN A 327 -10.36 -10.87 13.37
N GLU A 328 -10.07 -12.08 12.89
CA GLU A 328 -8.97 -12.35 11.97
C GLU A 328 -9.48 -12.86 10.61
N HIS A 329 -8.91 -12.33 9.54
CA HIS A 329 -9.16 -12.76 8.17
C HIS A 329 -7.86 -13.13 7.48
N SER A 330 -7.86 -14.24 6.73
CA SER A 330 -6.72 -14.64 5.91
C SER A 330 -7.05 -14.46 4.43
N LEU A 331 -6.27 -13.65 3.74
CA LEU A 331 -6.38 -13.41 2.30
C LEU A 331 -5.20 -14.04 1.60
N THR A 332 -5.43 -14.63 0.43
CA THR A 332 -4.37 -15.15 -0.42
C THR A 332 -4.40 -14.45 -1.76
N VAL A 333 -3.26 -13.92 -2.19
CA VAL A 333 -3.14 -13.10 -3.39
C VAL A 333 -1.95 -13.59 -4.23
N PRO A 334 -2.07 -13.69 -5.56
CA PRO A 334 -0.97 -14.13 -6.40
C PRO A 334 0.22 -13.17 -6.33
N VAL A 335 1.43 -13.72 -6.40
CA VAL A 335 2.64 -12.90 -6.56
C VAL A 335 2.61 -12.27 -7.96
N PRO A 336 2.81 -10.95 -8.10
CA PRO A 336 2.91 -10.32 -9.41
C PRO A 336 4.00 -10.96 -10.26
N LEU A 337 3.72 -11.09 -11.56
CA LEU A 337 4.69 -11.60 -12.52
C LEU A 337 5.97 -10.75 -12.49
N ALA A 338 7.11 -11.42 -12.65
CA ALA A 338 8.39 -10.74 -12.79
C ALA A 338 8.39 -9.88 -14.05
N SER A 339 9.20 -8.81 -14.05
CA SER A 339 9.24 -7.89 -15.19
C SER A 339 9.60 -8.56 -16.52
N TRP A 340 10.36 -9.66 -16.50
CA TRP A 340 10.69 -10.40 -17.72
C TRP A 340 9.51 -11.26 -18.19
N GLN A 341 8.71 -11.82 -17.27
CA GLN A 341 7.49 -12.58 -17.59
C GLN A 341 6.43 -11.65 -18.18
N ILE A 342 6.26 -10.45 -17.62
CA ILE A 342 5.32 -9.44 -18.16
C ILE A 342 5.71 -9.04 -19.59
N ARG A 343 7.02 -8.94 -19.87
CA ARG A 343 7.55 -8.54 -21.17
C ARG A 343 7.77 -9.72 -22.13
N GLN A 344 7.44 -10.95 -21.69
CA GLN A 344 7.63 -12.14 -22.50
C GLN A 344 6.62 -12.12 -23.64
N THR A 345 7.08 -12.49 -24.84
CA THR A 345 6.18 -12.60 -25.99
C THR A 345 5.18 -13.72 -25.73
N PRO A 346 3.87 -13.46 -25.91
CA PRO A 346 2.84 -14.49 -25.78
C PRO A 346 3.14 -15.72 -26.66
N PRO A 347 2.95 -16.96 -26.17
CA PRO A 347 3.28 -18.17 -26.93
C PRO A 347 2.55 -18.29 -28.27
N ASP A 348 1.33 -17.78 -28.36
CA ASP A 348 0.52 -17.71 -29.59
C ASP A 348 1.19 -16.84 -30.66
N VAL A 349 1.78 -15.70 -30.26
CA VAL A 349 2.52 -14.83 -31.18
C VAL A 349 3.79 -15.52 -31.68
N VAL A 350 4.47 -16.28 -30.82
CA VAL A 350 5.65 -17.06 -31.21
C VAL A 350 5.26 -18.16 -32.19
N ALA A 351 4.19 -18.90 -31.94
CA ALA A 351 3.67 -19.93 -32.83
C ALA A 351 3.24 -19.34 -34.19
N ALA A 352 2.57 -18.19 -34.19
CA ALA A 352 2.16 -17.52 -35.42
C ALA A 352 3.36 -17.03 -36.25
N ILE A 353 4.43 -16.55 -35.60
CA ILE A 353 5.69 -16.24 -36.28
C ILE A 353 6.29 -17.52 -36.87
N ASP A 354 6.29 -18.62 -36.12
CA ASP A 354 6.86 -19.90 -36.54
C ASP A 354 6.16 -20.47 -37.78
N GLU A 355 4.83 -20.38 -37.84
CA GLU A 355 4.03 -20.80 -39.01
C GLU A 355 4.28 -19.87 -40.21
N LEU A 356 4.24 -18.55 -40.03
CA LEU A 356 4.37 -17.61 -41.15
C LEU A 356 5.77 -17.60 -41.76
N LEU A 357 6.80 -18.05 -41.03
CA LEU A 357 8.18 -18.16 -41.52
C LEU A 357 8.34 -19.17 -42.67
N ASP A 358 7.36 -20.03 -42.95
CA ASP A 358 7.40 -20.93 -44.12
C ASP A 358 7.25 -20.18 -45.45
N ASP A 359 6.49 -19.07 -45.45
CA ASP A 359 6.08 -18.40 -46.68
C ASP A 359 6.42 -16.90 -46.74
N HIS A 360 6.78 -16.30 -45.61
CA HIS A 360 6.90 -14.85 -45.47
C HIS A 360 8.24 -14.42 -44.87
N THR A 361 8.71 -13.24 -45.27
CA THR A 361 9.88 -12.59 -44.67
C THR A 361 9.54 -11.96 -43.32
N ASP A 362 10.55 -11.72 -42.47
CA ASP A 362 10.37 -11.07 -41.16
C ASP A 362 9.53 -9.78 -41.24
N GLY A 363 9.71 -8.97 -42.29
CA GLY A 363 8.95 -7.74 -42.52
C GLY A 363 7.50 -7.97 -42.97
N GLN A 364 7.25 -8.99 -43.79
CA GLN A 364 5.89 -9.39 -44.15
C GLN A 364 5.15 -9.97 -42.93
N ILE A 365 5.81 -10.80 -42.12
CA ILE A 365 5.27 -11.34 -40.86
C ILE A 365 4.89 -10.21 -39.91
N ALA A 366 5.78 -9.23 -39.74
CA ALA A 366 5.53 -8.06 -38.92
C ALA A 366 4.26 -7.30 -39.35
N LYS A 367 4.05 -7.14 -40.66
CA LYS A 367 2.87 -6.50 -41.22
C LYS A 367 1.60 -7.33 -40.96
N ILE A 368 1.63 -8.63 -41.28
CA ILE A 368 0.50 -9.55 -41.11
C ILE A 368 0.04 -9.61 -39.65
N LEU A 369 0.99 -9.79 -38.72
CA LEU A 369 0.65 -9.92 -37.30
C LEU A 369 0.15 -8.60 -36.70
N THR A 370 0.68 -7.46 -37.15
CA THR A 370 0.17 -6.15 -36.74
C THR A 370 -1.25 -5.91 -37.26
N GLU A 371 -1.55 -6.29 -38.51
CA GLU A 371 -2.90 -6.22 -39.10
C GLU A 371 -3.90 -7.15 -38.38
N ARG A 372 -3.44 -8.30 -37.89
CA ARG A 372 -4.22 -9.23 -37.05
C ARG A 372 -4.39 -8.76 -35.60
N GLY A 373 -3.83 -7.62 -35.22
CA GLY A 373 -3.96 -7.04 -33.87
C GLY A 373 -3.00 -7.62 -32.82
N HIS A 374 -2.03 -8.45 -33.22
CA HIS A 374 -1.02 -8.96 -32.30
C HIS A 374 -0.01 -7.87 -31.91
N VAL A 375 0.41 -7.90 -30.65
CA VAL A 375 1.41 -7.00 -30.08
C VAL A 375 2.58 -7.79 -29.51
N SER A 376 3.73 -7.14 -29.41
CA SER A 376 4.88 -7.69 -28.67
C SER A 376 4.58 -7.80 -27.18
N GLY A 377 5.40 -8.55 -26.43
CA GLY A 377 5.28 -8.65 -24.96
C GLY A 377 5.40 -7.31 -24.22
N THR A 378 5.89 -6.24 -24.87
CA THR A 378 5.91 -4.87 -24.33
C THR A 378 4.72 -4.01 -24.78
N GLY A 379 3.72 -4.60 -25.43
CA GLY A 379 2.53 -3.90 -25.95
C GLY A 379 2.81 -3.02 -27.17
N GLN A 380 3.97 -3.16 -27.81
CA GLN A 380 4.31 -2.40 -29.01
C GLN A 380 3.90 -3.15 -30.29
N PRO A 381 3.54 -2.43 -31.37
CA PRO A 381 3.33 -3.04 -32.69
C PRO A 381 4.55 -3.85 -33.14
N LEU A 382 4.30 -4.97 -33.83
CA LEU A 382 5.35 -5.86 -34.29
C LEU A 382 6.08 -5.24 -35.47
N LYS A 383 7.33 -4.82 -35.24
CA LYS A 383 8.25 -4.32 -36.27
C LYS A 383 9.12 -5.48 -36.80
N PRO A 384 9.67 -5.40 -38.02
CA PRO A 384 10.55 -6.44 -38.58
C PRO A 384 11.71 -6.79 -37.64
N THR A 385 12.28 -5.78 -36.97
CA THR A 385 13.36 -5.96 -35.98
C THR A 385 12.93 -6.72 -34.72
N ILE A 386 11.67 -6.58 -34.31
CA ILE A 386 11.09 -7.29 -33.16
C ILE A 386 10.85 -8.76 -33.53
N VAL A 387 10.27 -9.03 -34.70
CA VAL A 387 10.07 -10.39 -35.22
C VAL A 387 11.41 -11.12 -35.31
N ARG A 388 12.42 -10.47 -35.90
CA ARG A 388 13.78 -11.02 -35.97
C ARG A 388 14.35 -11.36 -34.59
N ARG A 389 14.18 -10.48 -33.60
CA ARG A 389 14.64 -10.72 -32.22
C ARG A 389 13.89 -11.89 -31.57
N ILE A 390 12.58 -11.98 -31.76
CA ILE A 390 11.77 -13.09 -31.25
C ILE A 390 12.27 -14.40 -31.88
N ARG A 391 12.44 -14.42 -33.20
CA ARG A 391 12.99 -15.56 -33.94
C ARG A 391 14.34 -16.01 -33.36
N ASP A 392 15.28 -15.09 -33.17
CA ASP A 392 16.60 -15.39 -32.63
C ASP A 392 16.54 -15.87 -31.17
N GLN A 393 15.70 -15.25 -30.33
CA GLN A 393 15.55 -15.59 -28.91
C GLN A 393 14.91 -16.96 -28.68
N TYR A 394 13.95 -17.34 -29.52
CA TYR A 394 13.25 -18.61 -29.45
C TYR A 394 13.87 -19.69 -30.35
N GLY A 395 14.98 -19.38 -31.03
CA GLY A 395 15.71 -20.34 -31.86
C GLY A 395 14.95 -20.83 -33.10
N LEU A 396 14.00 -20.03 -33.61
CA LEU A 396 13.20 -20.43 -34.77
C LEU A 396 14.05 -20.34 -36.05
N ARG A 397 13.93 -21.33 -36.92
CA ARG A 397 14.60 -21.34 -38.23
C ARG A 397 14.07 -20.20 -39.09
N SER A 398 14.99 -19.39 -39.63
CA SER A 398 14.65 -18.26 -40.50
C SER A 398 14.07 -18.69 -41.84
N HIS A 399 13.30 -17.80 -42.48
CA HIS A 399 12.73 -18.06 -43.80
C HIS A 399 13.80 -18.52 -44.84
N PRO A 400 14.98 -17.88 -44.98
CA PRO A 400 16.04 -18.39 -45.86
C PRO A 400 16.52 -19.81 -45.52
N GLN A 401 16.63 -20.14 -44.24
CA GLN A 401 17.04 -21.49 -43.81
C GLN A 401 15.97 -22.53 -44.17
N ARG A 402 14.69 -22.19 -43.97
CA ARG A 402 13.57 -23.06 -44.37
C ARG A 402 13.52 -23.27 -45.86
N LEU A 403 13.72 -22.22 -46.67
CA LEU A 403 13.81 -22.34 -48.13
C LEU A 403 14.99 -23.24 -48.55
N ALA A 404 16.15 -23.13 -47.88
CA ALA A 404 17.29 -24.01 -48.12
C ALA A 404 16.97 -25.48 -47.78
N GLU A 405 16.28 -25.73 -46.65
CA GLU A 405 15.83 -27.06 -46.24
C GLU A 405 14.77 -27.65 -47.19
N GLN A 406 13.97 -26.81 -47.84
CA GLN A 406 13.07 -27.19 -48.94
C GLN A 406 13.80 -27.47 -50.26
N GLY A 407 15.14 -27.45 -50.27
CA GLY A 407 15.96 -27.73 -51.45
C GLY A 407 16.11 -26.56 -52.42
N MET A 408 15.68 -25.35 -52.03
CA MET A 408 15.93 -24.15 -52.83
C MET A 408 17.38 -23.70 -52.69
N LEU A 409 17.91 -23.10 -53.74
CA LEU A 409 19.31 -22.73 -53.84
C LEU A 409 19.48 -21.23 -53.68
N SER A 410 20.47 -20.80 -52.91
CA SER A 410 20.87 -19.41 -52.85
C SER A 410 21.39 -18.93 -54.21
N LEU A 411 21.43 -17.61 -54.41
CA LEU A 411 21.97 -16.98 -55.61
C LEU A 411 23.37 -17.49 -56.00
N ARG A 412 24.24 -17.77 -55.02
CA ARG A 412 25.60 -18.29 -55.25
C ARG A 412 25.61 -19.77 -55.61
N GLU A 413 24.71 -20.56 -55.03
CA GLU A 413 24.60 -21.98 -55.31
C GLU A 413 24.05 -22.23 -56.71
N ILE A 414 22.97 -21.55 -57.10
CA ILE A 414 22.41 -21.71 -58.46
C ILE A 414 23.36 -21.18 -59.54
N SER A 415 24.09 -20.10 -59.26
CA SER A 415 25.12 -19.56 -60.15
C SER A 415 26.23 -20.59 -60.40
N ARG A 416 26.70 -21.25 -59.34
CA ARG A 416 27.72 -22.31 -59.42
C ARG A 416 27.19 -23.56 -60.13
N GLN A 417 25.94 -23.96 -59.86
CA GLN A 417 25.33 -25.13 -60.50
C GLN A 417 25.13 -24.92 -62.01
N LEU A 418 24.75 -23.71 -62.42
CA LEU A 418 24.52 -23.37 -63.83
C LEU A 418 25.78 -22.90 -64.57
N GLY A 419 26.86 -22.56 -63.85
CA GLY A 419 28.08 -22.00 -64.42
C GLY A 419 27.91 -20.59 -65.01
N ILE A 420 26.98 -19.79 -64.47
CA ILE A 420 26.67 -18.44 -64.97
C ILE A 420 26.93 -17.37 -63.89
N GLY A 421 27.19 -16.12 -64.31
CA GLY A 421 27.42 -15.01 -63.38
C GLY A 421 26.17 -14.66 -62.54
N LEU A 422 26.37 -14.11 -61.34
CA LEU A 422 25.29 -13.75 -60.40
C LEU A 422 24.26 -12.78 -61.01
N ASN A 423 24.72 -11.81 -61.82
CA ASN A 423 23.82 -10.88 -62.52
C ASN A 423 22.98 -11.59 -63.58
N THR A 424 23.55 -12.57 -64.27
CA THR A 424 22.83 -13.37 -65.27
C THR A 424 21.69 -14.16 -64.63
N VAL A 425 21.91 -14.74 -63.43
CA VAL A 425 20.83 -15.41 -62.66
C VAL A 425 19.67 -14.43 -62.37
N LYS A 426 19.98 -13.22 -61.91
CA LYS A 426 18.96 -12.19 -61.64
C LYS A 426 18.21 -11.79 -62.92
N THR A 427 18.91 -11.62 -64.04
CA THR A 427 18.30 -11.33 -65.34
C THR A 427 17.39 -12.46 -65.81
N TRP A 428 17.83 -13.71 -65.66
CA TRP A 428 17.04 -14.89 -66.04
C TRP A 428 15.77 -15.02 -65.20
N ARG A 429 15.85 -14.74 -63.90
CA ARG A 429 14.66 -14.62 -63.04
C ARG A 429 13.70 -13.53 -63.50
N ASN A 430 14.21 -12.33 -63.78
CA ASN A 430 13.38 -11.22 -64.26
C ASN A 430 12.67 -11.54 -65.58
N ARG A 431 13.23 -12.45 -66.38
CA ARG A 431 12.65 -12.93 -67.64
C ARG A 431 11.84 -14.23 -67.49
N GLY A 432 11.68 -14.75 -66.27
CA GLY A 432 10.88 -15.93 -65.97
C GLY A 432 11.54 -17.28 -66.27
N LEU A 433 12.81 -17.30 -66.68
CA LEU A 433 13.56 -18.55 -66.93
C LEU A 433 13.95 -19.28 -65.64
N LEU A 434 14.06 -18.53 -64.53
CA LEU A 434 14.29 -19.09 -63.21
C LEU A 434 13.20 -18.60 -62.27
N THR A 435 12.55 -19.52 -61.59
CA THR A 435 11.58 -19.23 -60.54
C THR A 435 12.26 -19.23 -59.18
N GLY A 436 11.80 -18.37 -58.29
CA GLY A 436 12.38 -18.25 -56.94
C GLY A 436 11.47 -17.50 -56.00
N ARG A 437 11.72 -17.66 -54.70
CA ARG A 437 11.00 -16.98 -53.61
C ARG A 437 11.89 -15.92 -52.99
N VAL A 438 11.27 -14.83 -52.51
CA VAL A 438 11.96 -13.79 -51.75
C VAL A 438 12.38 -14.39 -50.42
N ALA A 439 13.66 -14.30 -50.09
CA ALA A 439 14.21 -14.90 -48.88
C ALA A 439 14.20 -13.93 -47.69
N ASN A 440 14.32 -12.62 -47.92
CA ASN A 440 14.34 -11.62 -46.87
C ASN A 440 13.91 -10.23 -47.33
N ASP A 441 13.78 -9.31 -46.37
CA ASP A 441 13.36 -7.92 -46.62
C ASP A 441 14.37 -7.09 -47.44
N LYS A 442 15.59 -7.61 -47.70
CA LYS A 442 16.56 -6.97 -48.60
C LYS A 442 16.29 -7.29 -50.07
N GLY A 443 15.27 -8.11 -50.35
CA GLY A 443 14.94 -8.56 -51.70
C GLY A 443 15.93 -9.59 -52.26
N GLU A 444 16.61 -10.34 -51.39
CA GLU A 444 17.39 -11.51 -51.79
C GLU A 444 16.44 -12.66 -52.16
N TYR A 445 16.88 -13.55 -53.06
CA TYR A 445 16.05 -14.65 -53.58
C TYR A 445 16.74 -15.99 -53.39
N PHE A 446 15.93 -17.00 -53.10
CA PHE A 446 16.27 -18.41 -53.27
C PHE A 446 15.53 -18.95 -54.48
N TYR A 447 16.15 -19.86 -55.20
CA TYR A 447 15.72 -20.32 -56.51
C TYR A 447 15.36 -21.80 -56.46
N PHE A 448 14.32 -22.18 -57.19
CA PHE A 448 14.05 -23.60 -57.38
C PHE A 448 15.20 -24.23 -58.17
N PRO A 449 15.58 -25.49 -57.88
CA PRO A 449 16.51 -26.23 -58.71
C PRO A 449 16.00 -26.21 -60.17
N PRO A 450 16.81 -25.78 -61.13
CA PRO A 450 16.39 -25.74 -62.53
C PRO A 450 16.14 -27.18 -63.02
N PRO A 451 15.14 -27.38 -63.90
CA PRO A 451 14.90 -28.70 -64.47
C PRO A 451 16.09 -29.12 -65.37
N PRO A 452 16.35 -30.42 -65.53
CA PRO A 452 17.54 -30.93 -66.24
C PRO A 452 17.65 -30.44 -67.71
N ASP A 453 16.51 -30.09 -68.30
CA ASP A 453 16.30 -29.70 -69.70
C ASP A 453 16.15 -28.17 -69.89
N LEU A 454 16.55 -27.37 -68.90
CA LEU A 454 16.48 -25.90 -69.01
C LEU A 454 17.17 -25.39 -70.28
N GLU A 455 16.39 -24.86 -71.22
CA GLU A 455 16.90 -24.22 -72.44
C GLU A 455 17.78 -23.02 -72.08
N ARG A 456 19.10 -23.17 -72.29
CA ARG A 456 20.08 -22.12 -71.96
C ARG A 456 20.23 -21.16 -73.13
N PRO A 457 19.89 -19.87 -72.98
CA PRO A 457 20.33 -18.85 -73.93
C PRO A 457 21.86 -18.92 -74.10
N ARG A 458 22.36 -18.79 -75.33
CA ARG A 458 23.80 -18.77 -75.61
C ARG A 458 24.50 -17.76 -74.70
N ILE A 459 25.60 -18.17 -74.07
CA ILE A 459 26.40 -17.36 -73.14
C ILE A 459 26.72 -16.01 -73.79
N GLY A 460 26.35 -14.91 -73.13
CA GLY A 460 26.54 -13.54 -73.64
C GLY A 460 25.39 -12.97 -74.46
N ARG A 461 24.39 -13.78 -74.86
CA ARG A 461 23.17 -13.29 -75.53
C ARG A 461 22.02 -13.20 -74.51
N PRO A 462 21.36 -12.03 -74.35
CA PRO A 462 20.18 -11.94 -73.51
C PRO A 462 19.08 -12.89 -74.03
N PRO A 463 18.30 -13.57 -73.16
CA PRO A 463 17.15 -14.36 -73.60
C PRO A 463 16.19 -13.57 -74.51
N GLY A 464 15.54 -14.20 -75.48
CA GLY A 464 14.54 -13.50 -76.32
C GLY A 464 13.36 -12.93 -75.50
N PRO A 465 12.61 -11.95 -76.03
CA PRO A 465 11.36 -11.49 -75.42
C PRO A 465 10.33 -12.62 -75.35
N ARG A 466 9.45 -12.54 -74.33
CA ARG A 466 8.43 -13.55 -74.01
C ARG A 466 7.46 -13.77 -75.20
N PRO A 467 7.14 -15.02 -75.59
CA PRO A 467 5.98 -15.27 -76.45
C PRO A 467 4.68 -14.98 -75.66
N ALA A 468 3.70 -14.38 -76.33
CA ALA A 468 2.39 -14.04 -75.74
C ALA A 468 1.69 -15.31 -75.19
N PRO A 469 0.91 -15.20 -74.10
CA PRO A 469 0.18 -16.34 -73.57
C PRO A 469 -0.79 -16.88 -74.63
N THR A 470 -0.69 -18.17 -74.92
CA THR A 470 -1.62 -18.88 -75.80
C THR A 470 -2.97 -18.94 -75.09
N GLU A 471 -4.00 -18.36 -75.69
CA GLU A 471 -5.38 -18.47 -75.22
C GLU A 471 -5.82 -19.93 -75.31
N THR A 472 -5.94 -20.59 -74.16
CA THR A 472 -6.76 -21.81 -74.04
C THR A 472 -8.24 -21.42 -74.16
N PRO A 473 -9.02 -22.04 -75.05
CA PRO A 473 -10.45 -21.77 -75.14
C PRO A 473 -11.15 -22.24 -73.86
N ILE A 474 -11.96 -21.36 -73.26
CA ILE A 474 -12.87 -21.72 -72.18
C ILE A 474 -14.08 -22.41 -72.83
N GLU A 475 -14.18 -23.73 -72.65
CA GLU A 475 -15.39 -24.48 -72.97
C GLU A 475 -16.56 -23.98 -72.13
N SER A 476 -17.67 -23.75 -72.83
CA SER A 476 -18.92 -23.20 -72.30
C SER A 476 -19.71 -24.31 -71.61
N ALA A 477 -20.05 -24.13 -70.33
CA ALA A 477 -21.10 -24.93 -69.68
C ALA A 477 -22.34 -24.05 -69.48
N GLN A 478 -23.37 -24.38 -70.27
CA GLN A 478 -24.75 -23.89 -70.13
C GLN A 478 -25.41 -24.46 -68.87
N GLY A 479 -26.30 -23.66 -68.29
CA GLY A 479 -27.33 -24.05 -67.31
C GLY A 479 -27.75 -22.78 -66.56
N GLY A 480 -28.90 -22.16 -66.78
CA GLY A 480 -30.23 -22.74 -67.01
C GLY A 480 -31.08 -22.35 -65.79
N ALA A 481 -32.01 -21.42 -65.98
CA ALA A 481 -32.86 -20.79 -64.97
C ALA A 481 -33.77 -21.77 -64.19
N VAL A 482 -34.04 -21.50 -62.91
CA VAL A 482 -35.31 -20.99 -62.31
C VAL A 482 -34.98 -20.39 -60.95
#